data_AF-A0A952WHU8-F1
#
_entry.id   AF-A0A952WHU8-F1
#
_cell.length_a   1.000
_cell.length_b   1.000
_cell.length_c   1.000
_cell.angle_alpha   90.00
_cell.angle_beta   90.00
_cell.angle_gamma   90.00
#
_symmetry.space_group_name_H-M   'P 1'
#
loop_
_entity.id
_entity.type
_entity.pdbx_description
1 polymer ?
#
loop_
_entity_poly.entity_id
_entity_poly.type
_entity_poly.pdbx_seq_one_letter_code
_entity_poly.pdbx_strand_id
1 'polypeptide(L)'
;MKYRKLPIASGAYGNRYHSTVPLLFTWARRLLPGHPDPRVNLAMTLESAGRNDDAMATYRTALEIYPDYVAAAQGLARLQIKQGKTDERTPALLKVIAMQGETREWREWAKGELTRVR
;
A
#
# COMPACT_ATOMS: atom_id res chain seq x y z
N MET A 1 -24.67 -28.57 -10.08
CA MET A 1 -23.45 -28.17 -9.35
C MET A 1 -22.70 -29.43 -8.90
N LYS A 2 -21.62 -29.83 -9.58
CA LYS A 2 -20.80 -31.01 -9.22
C LYS A 2 -19.40 -30.54 -8.82
N TYR A 3 -19.03 -30.83 -7.59
CA TYR A 3 -17.70 -30.59 -7.03
C TYR A 3 -16.67 -31.50 -7.72
N ARG A 4 -15.65 -30.92 -8.36
CA ARG A 4 -14.49 -31.66 -8.86
C ARG A 4 -13.34 -31.46 -7.87
N LYS A 5 -13.04 -32.51 -7.10
CA LYS A 5 -11.86 -32.61 -6.24
C LYS A 5 -10.60 -32.45 -7.10
N LEU A 6 -9.69 -31.58 -6.68
CA LEU A 6 -8.32 -31.50 -7.20
C LEU A 6 -7.35 -32.06 -6.15
N PRO A 7 -6.27 -32.75 -6.57
CA PRO A 7 -5.44 -33.55 -5.69
C PRO A 7 -4.56 -32.69 -4.78
N ILE A 8 -4.54 -33.07 -3.50
CA ILE A 8 -3.56 -32.67 -2.51
C ILE A 8 -2.19 -33.24 -2.88
N ALA A 9 -1.32 -32.43 -3.48
CA ALA A 9 0.10 -32.75 -3.60
C ALA A 9 0.79 -32.44 -2.27
N SER A 10 0.95 -33.48 -1.47
CA SER A 10 1.82 -33.57 -0.29
C SER A 10 3.27 -33.34 -0.68
N GLY A 11 3.84 -32.18 -0.32
CA GLY A 11 5.28 -31.93 -0.52
C GLY A 11 5.64 -30.47 -0.66
N ALA A 12 5.52 -29.69 0.42
CA ALA A 12 6.29 -28.45 0.68
C ALA A 12 5.74 -27.76 1.96
N TYR A 13 5.83 -28.45 3.09
CA TYR A 13 5.67 -27.80 4.39
C TYR A 13 6.97 -27.04 4.68
N GLY A 14 7.01 -25.75 4.38
CA GLY A 14 8.19 -24.96 4.73
C GLY A 14 8.19 -23.49 4.33
N ASN A 15 7.43 -23.07 3.31
CA ASN A 15 7.57 -21.67 2.84
C ASN A 15 6.36 -21.10 2.09
N ARG A 16 5.12 -21.38 2.55
CA ARG A 16 3.89 -20.91 1.87
C ARG A 16 3.02 -19.94 2.66
N TYR A 17 3.54 -19.34 3.74
CA TYR A 17 2.84 -18.23 4.40
C TYR A 17 3.00 -16.89 3.66
N HIS A 18 3.92 -16.77 2.69
CA HIS A 18 4.09 -15.54 1.91
C HIS A 18 3.10 -15.38 0.74
N SER A 19 2.54 -16.46 0.19
CA SER A 19 1.77 -16.41 -1.07
C SER A 19 0.25 -16.44 -0.91
N THR A 20 -0.28 -16.70 0.29
CA THR A 20 -1.74 -16.71 0.57
C THR A 20 -2.26 -15.36 1.04
N VAL A 21 -1.36 -14.51 1.53
CA VAL A 21 -1.59 -13.16 2.02
C VAL A 21 -2.27 -12.31 0.92
N PRO A 22 -1.73 -12.18 -0.32
CA PRO A 22 -2.36 -11.34 -1.35
C PRO A 22 -3.75 -11.83 -1.76
N LEU A 23 -3.96 -13.15 -1.77
CA LEU A 23 -5.24 -13.76 -2.11
C LEU A 23 -6.30 -13.51 -1.04
N LEU A 24 -6.02 -13.76 0.24
CA LEU A 24 -6.96 -13.43 1.32
C LEU A 24 -7.32 -11.95 1.34
N PHE A 25 -6.36 -11.06 1.06
CA PHE A 25 -6.60 -9.62 1.00
C PHE A 25 -7.44 -9.19 -0.21
N THR A 26 -7.21 -9.78 -1.39
CA THR A 26 -8.05 -9.50 -2.57
C THR A 26 -9.48 -9.99 -2.37
N TRP A 27 -9.69 -11.15 -1.71
CA TRP A 27 -11.01 -11.63 -1.34
C TRP A 27 -11.69 -10.74 -0.29
N ALA A 28 -10.97 -10.32 0.75
CA ALA A 28 -11.51 -9.43 1.79
C ALA A 28 -12.02 -8.09 1.21
N ARG A 29 -11.26 -7.48 0.30
CA ARG A 29 -11.66 -6.23 -0.39
C ARG A 29 -12.83 -6.41 -1.34
N ARG A 30 -12.96 -7.60 -1.95
CA ARG A 30 -14.06 -7.93 -2.87
C ARG A 30 -15.36 -8.25 -2.12
N LEU A 31 -15.24 -8.74 -0.89
CA LEU A 31 -16.36 -9.01 0.02
C LEU A 31 -16.77 -7.76 0.82
N LEU A 32 -15.87 -6.79 1.02
CA LEU A 32 -16.11 -5.52 1.73
C LEU A 32 -15.55 -4.34 0.93
N PRO A 33 -16.26 -3.85 -0.11
CA PRO A 33 -15.83 -2.75 -0.98
C PRO A 33 -15.81 -1.36 -0.31
N GLY A 34 -15.51 -1.29 0.99
CA GLY A 34 -15.34 -0.04 1.75
C GLY A 34 -14.37 -0.15 2.92
N HIS A 35 -13.69 -1.28 3.11
CA HIS A 35 -12.77 -1.46 4.24
C HIS A 35 -11.33 -1.14 3.81
N PRO A 36 -10.66 -0.13 4.43
CA PRO A 36 -9.26 0.18 4.12
C PRO A 36 -8.33 -1.00 4.44
N ASP A 37 -7.27 -1.18 3.65
CA ASP A 37 -6.29 -2.26 3.87
C ASP A 37 -5.74 -2.15 5.30
N PRO A 38 -5.75 -3.24 6.09
CA PRO A 38 -5.31 -3.19 7.48
C PRO A 38 -3.86 -2.72 7.66
N ARG A 39 -3.00 -2.86 6.64
CA ARG A 39 -1.64 -2.29 6.67
C ARG A 39 -1.64 -0.77 6.63
N VAL A 40 -2.57 -0.13 5.91
CA VAL A 40 -2.69 1.33 5.91
C VAL A 40 -3.18 1.83 7.27
N ASN A 41 -4.16 1.15 7.87
CA ASN A 41 -4.63 1.49 9.22
C ASN A 41 -3.53 1.33 10.28
N LEU A 42 -2.75 0.24 10.17
CA LEU A 42 -1.59 0.02 11.04
C LEU A 42 -0.55 1.13 10.88
N ALA A 43 -0.21 1.50 9.63
CA ALA A 43 0.73 2.57 9.35
C ALA A 43 0.26 3.92 9.91
N MET A 44 -1.03 4.26 9.79
CA MET A 44 -1.61 5.47 10.39
C MET A 44 -1.55 5.47 11.92
N THR A 45 -1.72 4.30 12.53
CA THR A 45 -1.62 4.14 13.99
C THR A 45 -0.17 4.32 14.45
N LEU A 46 0.79 3.76 13.71
CA LEU A 46 2.22 3.95 13.97
C LEU A 46 2.65 5.41 13.82
N GLU A 47 2.15 6.11 12.80
CA GLU A 47 2.38 7.54 12.62
C GLU A 47 1.82 8.34 13.80
N SER A 48 0.60 8.03 14.24
CA SER A 48 -0.03 8.68 15.39
C SER A 48 0.73 8.41 16.70
N ALA A 49 1.41 7.27 16.80
CA ALA A 49 2.31 6.93 17.90
C ALA A 49 3.71 7.57 17.77
N GLY A 50 3.96 8.40 16.76
CA GLY A 50 5.26 9.02 16.48
C GLY A 50 6.32 8.08 15.90
N ARG A 51 5.97 6.81 15.64
CA ARG A 51 6.85 5.77 15.09
C ARG A 51 6.91 5.88 13.57
N ASN A 52 7.43 7.01 13.10
CA ASN A 52 7.33 7.39 11.70
C ASN A 52 8.12 6.48 10.74
N ASP A 53 9.28 5.96 11.18
CA ASP A 53 10.08 5.04 10.35
C ASP A 53 9.36 3.69 10.15
N ASP A 54 8.71 3.17 11.20
CA ASP A 54 7.90 1.95 11.12
C ASP A 54 6.64 2.16 10.27
N ALA A 55 6.02 3.34 10.37
CA ALA A 55 4.88 3.71 9.52
C ALA A 55 5.29 3.72 8.03
N MET A 56 6.44 4.33 7.69
CA MET A 56 6.96 4.33 6.32
C MET A 56 7.26 2.92 5.82
N ALA A 57 7.89 2.07 6.63
CA ALA A 57 8.12 0.67 6.29
C ALA A 57 6.81 -0.06 6.03
N THR A 58 5.80 0.15 6.89
CA THR A 58 4.48 -0.48 6.75
C THR A 58 3.78 -0.04 5.46
N TYR A 59 3.81 1.26 5.12
CA TYR A 59 3.26 1.72 3.84
C TYR A 59 3.99 1.15 2.63
N ARG A 60 5.33 1.03 2.68
CA ARG A 60 6.11 0.39 1.60
C ARG A 60 5.67 -1.06 1.38
N THR A 61 5.48 -1.84 2.44
CA THR A 61 5.01 -3.24 2.29
C THR A 61 3.60 -3.33 1.69
N ALA A 62 2.72 -2.35 1.97
CA ALA A 62 1.41 -2.29 1.33
C ALA A 62 1.53 -2.04 -0.18
N LEU A 63 2.47 -1.19 -0.59
CA LEU A 63 2.74 -0.85 -1.98
C LEU A 63 3.52 -1.95 -2.74
N GLU A 64 4.30 -2.78 -2.05
CA GLU A 64 4.92 -3.97 -2.65
C GLU A 64 3.88 -4.99 -3.11
N ILE A 65 2.76 -5.08 -2.40
CA ILE A 65 1.66 -5.98 -2.73
C ILE A 65 0.70 -5.30 -3.72
N TYR A 66 0.45 -4.01 -3.54
CA TYR A 66 -0.44 -3.21 -4.39
C TYR A 66 0.24 -1.89 -4.81
N PRO A 67 1.02 -1.90 -5.90
CA PRO A 67 1.79 -0.73 -6.33
C PRO A 67 0.96 0.53 -6.59
N ASP A 68 -0.29 0.35 -7.03
CA ASP A 68 -1.20 1.44 -7.36
C ASP A 68 -2.15 1.81 -6.20
N TYR A 69 -1.86 1.38 -4.97
CA TYR A 69 -2.75 1.68 -3.85
C TYR A 69 -2.60 3.12 -3.35
N VAL A 70 -3.50 3.98 -3.84
CA VAL A 70 -3.49 5.43 -3.65
C VAL A 70 -3.37 5.83 -2.17
N ALA A 71 -4.12 5.21 -1.26
CA ALA A 71 -4.09 5.56 0.16
C ALA A 71 -2.71 5.30 0.80
N ALA A 72 -2.04 4.19 0.45
CA ALA A 72 -0.70 3.89 0.93
C ALA A 72 0.34 4.83 0.29
N ALA A 73 0.20 5.15 -1.00
CA ALA A 73 1.06 6.10 -1.70
C ALA A 73 0.96 7.50 -1.07
N GLN A 74 -0.25 7.98 -0.79
CA GLN A 74 -0.51 9.25 -0.11
C GLN A 74 0.13 9.29 1.28
N GLY A 75 -0.10 8.25 2.09
CA GLY A 75 0.47 8.14 3.44
C GLY A 75 2.00 8.19 3.42
N LEU A 76 2.62 7.39 2.57
CA LEU A 76 4.08 7.33 2.44
C LEU A 76 4.68 8.63 1.93
N ALA A 77 4.18 9.16 0.81
CA ALA A 77 4.71 10.38 0.19
C ALA A 77 4.59 11.59 1.14
N ARG A 78 3.43 11.75 1.79
CA ARG A 78 3.21 12.82 2.78
C ARG A 78 4.20 12.72 3.94
N LEU A 79 4.40 11.51 4.47
CA LEU A 79 5.26 11.29 5.63
C LEU A 79 6.76 11.45 5.29
N GLN A 80 7.18 11.02 4.10
CA GLN A 80 8.54 11.23 3.58
C GLN A 80 8.87 12.71 3.42
N ILE A 81 7.98 13.47 2.77
CA ILE A 81 8.15 14.91 2.56
C ILE A 81 8.16 15.66 3.88
N LYS A 82 7.25 15.34 4.81
CA LYS A 82 7.22 15.95 6.15
C LYS A 82 8.52 15.76 6.94
N GLN A 83 9.19 14.62 6.75
CA GLN A 83 10.46 14.31 7.42
C GLN A 83 11.70 14.75 6.61
N GLY A 84 11.55 15.27 5.39
CA GLY A 84 12.67 15.52 4.49
C GLY A 84 13.42 14.24 4.06
N LYS A 85 12.81 13.06 4.25
CA LYS A 85 13.37 11.74 3.93
C LYS A 85 12.78 11.22 2.62
N THR A 86 12.92 11.99 1.54
CA THR A 86 12.51 11.55 0.22
C THR A 86 13.49 10.52 -0.33
N ASP A 87 12.99 9.60 -1.15
CA ASP A 87 13.78 8.56 -1.80
C ASP A 87 13.51 8.52 -3.31
N GLU A 88 14.21 7.65 -4.03
CA GLU A 88 14.05 7.45 -5.47
C GLU A 88 12.62 7.01 -5.88
N ARG A 89 11.83 6.48 -4.94
CA ARG A 89 10.45 6.05 -5.18
C ARG A 89 9.47 7.20 -4.98
N THR A 90 9.84 8.25 -4.24
CA THR A 90 8.97 9.41 -3.99
C THR A 90 8.37 9.98 -5.28
N PRO A 91 9.11 10.21 -6.38
CA PRO A 91 8.51 10.68 -7.64
C PRO A 91 7.49 9.70 -8.24
N ALA A 92 7.71 8.39 -8.11
CA ALA A 92 6.76 7.38 -8.59
C ALA A 92 5.46 7.40 -7.77
N LEU A 93 5.57 7.52 -6.44
CA LEU A 93 4.42 7.65 -5.55
C LEU A 93 3.61 8.92 -5.88
N LEU A 94 4.28 10.05 -6.06
CA LEU A 94 3.61 11.30 -6.42
C LEU A 94 2.90 11.22 -7.78
N LYS A 95 3.45 10.47 -8.76
CA LYS A 95 2.74 10.22 -10.03
C LYS A 95 1.45 9.43 -9.84
N VAL A 96 1.48 8.38 -9.01
CA VAL A 96 0.27 7.60 -8.67
C VAL A 96 -0.78 8.51 -8.05
N ILE A 97 -0.39 9.36 -7.10
CA ILE A 97 -1.29 10.32 -6.45
C ILE A 97 -1.82 11.36 -7.44
N ALA A 98 -0.98 11.89 -8.34
CA ALA A 98 -1.39 12.88 -9.33
C ALA A 98 -2.42 12.34 -10.34
N MET A 99 -2.33 11.06 -10.69
CA MET A 99 -3.23 10.41 -11.64
C MET A 99 -4.51 9.88 -10.98
N GLN A 100 -4.38 9.23 -9.82
CA GLN A 100 -5.45 8.45 -9.18
C GLN A 100 -5.91 9.03 -7.83
N GLY A 101 -5.36 10.16 -7.40
CA GLY A 101 -5.73 10.83 -6.16
C GLY A 101 -7.22 11.13 -6.11
N GLU A 102 -7.86 10.69 -5.03
CA GLU A 102 -9.31 10.77 -4.83
C GLU A 102 -9.83 12.22 -4.89
N THR A 103 -9.10 13.16 -4.29
CA THR A 103 -9.46 14.58 -4.31
C THR A 103 -8.60 15.37 -5.29
N ARG A 104 -9.13 16.50 -5.77
CA ARG A 104 -8.37 17.45 -6.58
C ARG A 104 -7.15 17.99 -5.83
N GLU A 105 -7.28 18.23 -4.54
CA GLU A 105 -6.21 18.75 -3.69
C GLU A 105 -5.01 17.81 -3.67
N TRP A 106 -5.24 16.50 -3.46
CA TRP A 106 -4.17 15.51 -3.49
C TRP A 106 -3.46 15.45 -4.84
N ARG A 107 -4.22 15.56 -5.94
CA ARG A 107 -3.65 15.56 -7.29
C ARG A 107 -2.79 16.79 -7.56
N GLU A 108 -3.28 17.98 -7.18
CA GLU A 108 -2.53 19.23 -7.37
C GLU A 108 -1.33 19.33 -6.43
N TRP A 109 -1.47 18.90 -5.16
CA TRP A 109 -0.35 18.78 -4.23
C TRP A 109 0.75 17.89 -4.81
N ALA A 110 0.39 16.69 -5.30
CA ALA A 110 1.38 15.76 -5.84
C ALA A 110 2.10 16.31 -7.09
N LYS A 111 1.38 17.03 -7.97
CA LYS A 111 2.01 17.74 -9.10
C LYS A 111 2.97 18.84 -8.63
N GLY A 112 2.59 19.59 -7.59
CA GLY A 112 3.43 20.63 -7.01
C GLY A 112 4.69 20.09 -6.33
N GLU A 113 4.62 18.91 -5.71
CA GLU A 113 5.80 18.25 -5.15
C GLU A 113 6.68 17.61 -6.24
N LEU A 114 6.08 17.08 -7.31
CA LEU A 114 6.84 16.54 -8.45
C LEU A 114 7.74 17.58 -9.13
N THR A 115 7.35 18.85 -9.15
CA THR A 115 8.19 19.92 -9.70
C THR A 115 9.32 20.33 -8.75
N ARG A 116 9.18 20.06 -7.45
CA ARG A 116 10.19 20.36 -6.42
C ARG A 116 11.22 19.26 -6.24
N VAL A 117 10.82 18.00 -6.49
CA VAL A 117 11.68 16.81 -6.36
C VAL A 117 12.42 16.51 -7.68
N ARG A 118 12.47 17.46 -8.63
CA ARG A 118 13.11 17.32 -9.94
C ARG A 118 14.57 17.75 -9.94
#